data_AF-A0A2N2P8I5-F1
#
_entry.id   AF-A0A2N2P8I5-F1
#
_cell.length_a   1.000
_cell.length_b   1.000
_cell.length_c   1.000
_cell.angle_alpha   90.00
_cell.angle_beta   90.00
_cell.angle_gamma   90.00
#
_symmetry.space_group_name_H-M   'P 1'
#
loop_
_entity.id
_entity.type
_entity.pdbx_description
1 polymer ?
#
loop_
_entity_poly.entity_id
_entity_poly.type
_entity_poly.pdbx_seq_one_letter_code
_entity_poly.pdbx_strand_id
1 'polypeptide(L)'
;MSTFTAMQHFPDEWTRKARCPICQSGFLQIRRKNPKPNQIFCPNCGISFEIEKGGEHILLMEMPLNFPEQLAHQWVTRAQIQAILRENQKSSPQLTIPASSGVKNVPAANPLRADAVRRARSLVEMGNPPDVIRKALAESLNLTEFAIEEILNDAVAVNKNKQNQKRKKALIWLAATAACLLLGFIVLWIVF
;
A
#
# COMPACT_ATOMS: atom_id res chain seq x y z
N MET A 1 -34.83 -18.17 12.36
CA MET A 1 -33.39 -18.48 12.20
C MET A 1 -33.05 -18.32 10.74
N SER A 2 -32.40 -17.23 10.36
CA SER A 2 -31.98 -17.04 8.96
C SER A 2 -30.84 -18.01 8.66
N THR A 3 -31.12 -19.06 7.89
CA THR A 3 -30.16 -20.13 7.57
C THR A 3 -29.21 -19.69 6.47
N PHE A 4 -28.27 -18.81 6.81
CA PHE A 4 -27.19 -18.44 5.90
C PHE A 4 -26.19 -19.60 5.75
N THR A 5 -25.81 -19.92 4.52
CA THR A 5 -24.87 -21.00 4.22
C THR A 5 -23.57 -20.42 3.69
N ALA A 6 -22.45 -20.73 4.33
CA ALA A 6 -21.13 -20.29 3.90
C ALA A 6 -20.75 -20.88 2.53
N MET A 7 -20.08 -20.06 1.72
CA MET A 7 -19.52 -20.48 0.45
C MET A 7 -18.33 -21.43 0.68
N GLN A 8 -18.41 -22.62 0.11
CA GLN A 8 -17.40 -23.66 0.31
C GLN A 8 -16.17 -23.47 -0.58
N HIS A 9 -16.35 -22.92 -1.78
CA HIS A 9 -15.26 -22.71 -2.74
C HIS A 9 -15.30 -21.28 -3.26
N PHE A 10 -14.18 -20.56 -3.11
CA PHE A 10 -14.02 -19.22 -3.67
C PHE A 10 -13.22 -19.31 -4.97
N PRO A 11 -13.66 -18.63 -6.04
CA PRO A 11 -12.83 -18.47 -7.23
C PRO A 11 -11.54 -17.73 -6.86
N ASP A 12 -10.40 -18.22 -7.35
CA ASP A 12 -9.10 -17.60 -7.04
C ASP A 12 -9.01 -16.15 -7.53
N GLU A 13 -9.81 -15.75 -8.52
CA GLU A 13 -9.90 -14.37 -9.00
C GLU A 13 -10.47 -13.38 -7.96
N TRP A 14 -11.23 -13.84 -6.97
CA TRP A 14 -11.78 -12.98 -5.92
C TRP A 14 -10.70 -12.37 -5.04
N THR A 15 -9.58 -13.06 -4.84
CA THR A 15 -8.42 -12.54 -4.10
C THR A 15 -7.89 -11.22 -4.68
N ARG A 16 -8.04 -11.04 -5.99
CA ARG A 16 -7.54 -9.88 -6.76
C ARG A 16 -8.58 -8.77 -6.92
N LYS A 17 -9.87 -9.10 -6.98
CA LYS A 17 -10.96 -8.14 -7.22
C LYS A 17 -11.65 -7.68 -5.94
N ALA A 18 -11.73 -8.54 -4.92
CA ALA A 18 -12.42 -8.22 -3.68
C ALA A 18 -11.60 -7.26 -2.81
N ARG A 19 -12.32 -6.44 -2.04
CA ARG A 19 -11.75 -5.55 -1.04
C ARG A 19 -12.19 -5.97 0.35
N CYS A 20 -11.33 -5.75 1.33
CA CYS A 20 -11.67 -6.04 2.72
C CYS A 20 -12.89 -5.18 3.15
N PRO A 21 -13.96 -5.78 3.71
CA PRO A 21 -15.13 -5.02 4.17
C PRO A 21 -14.82 -4.09 5.35
N ILE A 22 -13.69 -4.30 6.02
CA ILE A 22 -13.23 -3.50 7.15
C ILE A 22 -12.33 -2.36 6.71
N CYS A 23 -11.12 -2.68 6.23
CA CYS A 23 -10.08 -1.69 5.95
C CYS A 23 -9.98 -1.31 4.47
N GLN A 24 -10.85 -1.87 3.61
CA GLN A 24 -10.92 -1.60 2.17
C GLN A 24 -9.65 -1.89 1.37
N SER A 25 -8.63 -2.52 1.98
CA SER A 25 -7.43 -2.95 1.27
C SER A 25 -7.79 -3.99 0.20
N GLY A 26 -7.10 -3.93 -0.93
CA GLY A 26 -7.09 -5.03 -1.90
C GLY A 26 -6.25 -6.20 -1.38
N PHE A 27 -6.22 -7.29 -2.15
CA PHE A 27 -5.38 -8.47 -1.93
C PHE A 27 -5.77 -9.29 -0.70
N LEU A 28 -6.90 -9.98 -0.82
CA LEU A 28 -7.38 -10.92 0.19
C LEU A 28 -6.82 -12.32 -0.06
N GLN A 29 -6.58 -13.09 1.00
CA GLN A 29 -6.07 -14.46 0.90
C GLN A 29 -7.19 -15.46 1.18
N ILE A 30 -7.32 -16.50 0.37
CA ILE A 30 -8.24 -17.61 0.67
C ILE A 30 -7.51 -18.61 1.57
N ARG A 31 -7.94 -18.74 2.82
CA ARG A 31 -7.52 -19.78 3.75
C ARG A 31 -8.46 -20.97 3.59
N ARG A 32 -7.95 -22.04 2.98
CA ARG A 32 -8.67 -23.32 2.86
C ARG A 32 -8.36 -24.15 4.10
N LYS A 33 -9.33 -24.31 5.00
CA LYS A 33 -9.20 -25.16 6.18
C LYS A 33 -10.13 -26.35 6.03
N ASN A 34 -9.66 -27.50 5.54
CA ASN A 34 -10.48 -28.71 5.49
C ASN A 34 -10.69 -29.23 6.95
N PRO A 35 -11.91 -29.51 7.45
CA PRO A 35 -13.22 -29.61 6.79
C PRO A 35 -14.13 -28.36 6.87
N LYS A 36 -13.60 -27.22 7.30
CA LYS A 36 -14.35 -25.95 7.42
C LYS A 36 -14.52 -25.26 6.06
N PRO A 37 -15.56 -24.42 5.89
CA PRO A 37 -15.67 -23.58 4.71
C PRO A 37 -14.41 -22.72 4.53
N ASN A 38 -14.12 -22.39 3.28
CA ASN A 38 -13.01 -21.49 2.98
C ASN A 38 -13.25 -20.15 3.67
N GLN A 39 -12.16 -19.54 4.14
CA GLN A 39 -12.18 -18.24 4.79
C GLN A 39 -11.39 -17.26 3.94
N ILE A 40 -11.81 -16.01 3.94
CA ILE A 40 -11.08 -14.92 3.32
C ILE A 40 -10.38 -14.14 4.44
N PHE A 41 -9.06 -14.10 4.37
CA PHE A 41 -8.20 -13.41 5.31
C PHE A 41 -7.67 -12.10 4.70
N CYS A 42 -7.77 -11.02 5.46
CA CYS A 42 -7.15 -9.76 5.13
C CYS A 42 -5.80 -9.63 5.85
N PRO A 43 -4.66 -9.61 5.13
CA PRO A 43 -3.36 -9.43 5.76
C PRO A 43 -3.15 -8.01 6.32
N ASN A 44 -3.96 -7.03 5.90
CA ASN A 44 -3.80 -5.64 6.32
C ASN A 44 -4.40 -5.35 7.71
N CYS A 45 -5.62 -5.83 7.99
CA CYS A 45 -6.26 -5.64 9.30
C CYS A 45 -6.35 -6.92 10.13
N GLY A 46 -5.84 -8.04 9.62
CA GLY A 46 -5.83 -9.33 10.32
C GLY A 46 -7.18 -10.02 10.42
N ILE A 47 -8.21 -9.54 9.71
CA ILE A 47 -9.56 -10.11 9.82
C ILE A 47 -9.72 -11.35 8.93
N SER A 48 -10.34 -12.40 9.46
CA SER A 48 -10.79 -13.57 8.69
C SER A 48 -12.32 -13.59 8.65
N PHE A 49 -12.90 -13.81 7.47
CA PHE A 49 -14.35 -13.85 7.31
C PHE A 49 -14.82 -14.88 6.28
N GLU A 50 -16.04 -15.33 6.45
CA GLU A 50 -16.76 -16.19 5.53
C GLU A 50 -17.79 -15.35 4.76
N ILE A 51 -18.13 -15.77 3.55
CA ILE A 51 -19.14 -15.11 2.73
C ILE A 51 -20.26 -16.13 2.49
N GLU A 52 -21.50 -15.66 2.56
CA GLU A 52 -22.67 -16.44 2.19
C GLU A 52 -22.61 -16.85 0.71
N LYS A 53 -23.20 -17.99 0.33
CA LYS A 53 -23.34 -18.39 -1.09
C LYS A 53 -23.92 -17.29 -1.99
N GLY A 54 -24.84 -16.46 -1.49
CA GLY A 54 -25.42 -15.33 -2.21
C GLY A 54 -24.51 -14.10 -2.31
N GLY A 55 -23.44 -14.02 -1.51
CA GLY A 55 -22.47 -12.92 -1.54
C GLY A 55 -22.88 -11.66 -0.76
N GLU A 56 -24.09 -11.60 -0.21
CA GLU A 56 -24.60 -10.42 0.49
C GLU A 56 -24.17 -10.35 1.95
N HIS A 57 -24.19 -11.49 2.64
CA HIS A 57 -23.84 -11.57 4.05
C HIS A 57 -22.42 -12.10 4.26
N ILE A 58 -21.78 -11.56 5.28
CA ILE A 58 -20.41 -11.84 5.69
C ILE A 58 -20.42 -12.21 7.16
N LEU A 59 -19.70 -13.26 7.53
CA LEU A 59 -19.51 -13.68 8.92
C LEU A 59 -18.05 -13.47 9.32
N LEU A 60 -17.80 -12.65 10.34
CA LEU A 60 -16.45 -12.41 10.84
C LEU A 60 -16.05 -13.52 11.82
N MET A 61 -14.94 -14.20 11.52
CA MET A 61 -14.46 -15.37 12.27
C MET A 61 -13.31 -15.03 13.22
N GLU A 62 -12.35 -14.23 12.75
CA GLU A 62 -11.22 -13.75 13.54
C GLU A 62 -11.20 -12.23 13.43
N MET A 63 -11.27 -11.52 14.55
CA MET A 63 -11.26 -10.05 14.61
C MET A 63 -10.11 -9.55 15.49
N PRO A 64 -9.51 -8.40 15.18
CA PRO A 64 -8.50 -7.77 16.04
C PRO A 64 -9.11 -7.32 17.37
N LEU A 65 -8.30 -7.21 18.44
CA LEU A 65 -8.76 -6.93 19.82
C LEU A 65 -9.58 -5.64 19.99
N ASN A 66 -9.47 -4.67 19.08
CA ASN A 66 -10.15 -3.37 19.15
C ASN A 66 -11.36 -3.28 18.22
N PHE A 67 -11.99 -4.41 17.89
CA PHE A 67 -13.10 -4.46 16.95
C PHE A 67 -14.46 -4.51 17.67
N PRO A 68 -15.54 -3.91 17.09
CA PRO A 68 -16.85 -3.91 17.71
C PRO A 68 -17.37 -5.34 17.91
N GLU A 69 -17.67 -5.71 19.15
CA GLU A 69 -18.17 -7.04 19.51
C GLU A 69 -19.51 -7.36 18.83
N GLN A 70 -20.27 -6.33 18.45
CA GLN A 70 -21.51 -6.42 17.68
C GLN A 70 -21.35 -7.12 16.33
N LEU A 71 -20.12 -7.14 15.78
CA LEU A 71 -19.80 -7.82 14.52
C LEU A 71 -19.32 -9.27 14.73
N ALA A 72 -19.08 -9.69 15.98
CA ALA A 72 -18.63 -11.03 16.29
C ALA A 72 -19.73 -12.03 16.01
N HIS A 73 -19.41 -13.12 15.31
CA HIS A 73 -20.27 -14.30 15.19
C HIS A 73 -21.67 -14.05 14.59
N GLN A 74 -21.87 -12.92 13.90
CA GLN A 74 -23.12 -12.57 13.23
C GLN A 74 -22.93 -12.45 11.73
N TRP A 75 -23.92 -12.92 10.97
CA TRP A 75 -24.02 -12.68 9.54
C TRP A 75 -24.46 -11.24 9.32
N VAL A 76 -23.57 -10.43 8.78
CA VAL A 76 -23.77 -9.00 8.58
C VAL A 76 -23.57 -8.62 7.13
N THR A 77 -24.31 -7.64 6.65
CA THR A 77 -24.10 -7.07 5.32
C THR A 77 -22.93 -6.09 5.34
N ARG A 78 -22.36 -5.80 4.18
CA ARG A 78 -21.33 -4.76 4.04
C ARG A 78 -21.79 -3.39 4.54
N ALA A 79 -23.07 -3.07 4.33
CA ALA A 79 -23.64 -1.80 4.77
C ALA A 79 -23.69 -1.72 6.32
N GLN A 80 -24.08 -2.81 6.98
CA GLN A 80 -24.12 -2.90 8.44
C GLN A 80 -22.73 -2.78 9.05
N ILE A 81 -21.73 -3.47 8.49
CA ILE A 81 -20.32 -3.36 8.91
C ILE A 81 -19.89 -1.88 8.90
N GLN A 82 -20.13 -1.18 7.79
CA GLN A 82 -19.72 0.21 7.65
C GLN A 82 -20.47 1.16 8.61
N ALA A 83 -21.75 0.88 8.89
CA ALA A 83 -22.53 1.65 9.86
C ALA A 83 -21.94 1.52 11.27
N ILE A 84 -21.68 0.28 11.72
CA ILE A 84 -21.14 -0.01 13.05
C ILE A 84 -19.74 0.58 13.22
N LEU A 85 -18.88 0.50 12.20
CA LEU A 85 -17.55 1.12 12.25
C LEU A 85 -17.60 2.64 12.36
N ARG A 86 -18.52 3.29 11.63
CA ARG A 86 -18.70 4.75 11.72
C ARG A 86 -19.24 5.19 13.08
N GLU A 87 -20.15 4.41 13.66
CA GLU A 87 -20.70 4.68 14.99
C GLU A 87 -19.62 4.55 16.08
N ASN A 88 -18.83 3.47 16.06
CA ASN A 88 -17.73 3.28 17.01
C ASN A 88 -16.63 4.36 16.89
N GLN A 89 -16.40 4.91 15.70
CA GLN A 89 -15.49 6.06 15.53
C GLN A 89 -16.02 7.34 16.17
N LYS A 90 -17.34 7.56 16.18
CA LYS A 90 -17.95 8.74 16.80
C LYS A 90 -18.00 8.65 18.32
N SER A 91 -18.09 7.44 18.86
CA SER A 91 -18.21 7.18 20.30
C SER A 91 -16.85 7.13 21.03
N SER A 92 -15.72 7.19 20.31
CA SER A 92 -14.40 7.28 20.93
C SER A 92 -14.15 8.70 21.43
N PRO A 93 -13.82 8.93 22.72
CA PRO A 93 -13.46 10.25 23.21
C PRO A 93 -12.19 10.71 22.48
N GLN A 94 -12.37 11.68 21.58
CA GLN A 94 -11.29 12.32 20.85
C GLN A 94 -10.30 12.96 21.83
N LEU A 95 -9.09 12.42 21.93
CA LEU A 95 -7.93 13.27 22.16
C LEU A 95 -7.80 14.19 20.94
N THR A 96 -8.11 15.46 21.17
CA THR A 96 -8.09 16.56 20.22
C THR A 96 -6.71 16.75 19.60
N ILE A 97 -6.62 16.57 18.27
CA ILE A 97 -5.58 17.20 17.44
C ILE A 97 -6.32 17.81 16.22
N PRO A 98 -6.09 19.10 15.90
CA PRO A 98 -6.96 19.87 15.02
C PRO A 98 -6.86 19.46 13.55
N ALA A 99 -7.99 19.68 12.87
CA ALA A 99 -8.24 19.35 11.48
C ALA A 99 -7.26 20.01 10.49
N SER A 100 -6.75 19.19 9.56
CA SER A 100 -6.18 19.65 8.30
C SER A 100 -6.60 18.69 7.20
N SER A 101 -7.27 19.26 6.21
CA SER A 101 -8.01 18.62 5.14
C SER A 101 -7.11 17.90 4.13
N GLY A 102 -7.57 16.73 3.67
CA GLY A 102 -7.29 16.22 2.33
C GLY A 102 -5.87 15.71 2.05
N VAL A 103 -5.53 14.51 2.53
CA VAL A 103 -4.45 13.70 1.95
C VAL A 103 -4.90 12.24 1.90
N LYS A 104 -4.73 11.61 0.72
CA LYS A 104 -4.89 10.18 0.46
C LYS A 104 -4.39 9.37 1.67
N ASN A 105 -5.20 8.41 2.13
CA ASN A 105 -4.82 7.41 3.12
C ASN A 105 -3.49 6.75 2.72
N VAL A 106 -2.39 7.29 3.22
CA VAL A 106 -1.12 6.60 3.37
C VAL A 106 -1.31 5.78 4.66
N PRO A 107 -1.34 4.44 4.60
CA PRO A 107 -1.41 3.64 5.81
C PRO A 107 -0.27 4.03 6.74
N ALA A 108 -0.58 4.26 8.01
CA ALA A 108 0.39 4.52 9.06
C ALA A 108 1.58 3.55 8.93
N ALA A 109 2.78 4.13 8.94
CA ALA A 109 4.03 3.49 8.57
C ALA A 109 4.23 2.13 9.24
N ASN A 110 4.13 1.04 8.47
CA ASN A 110 4.73 -0.23 8.86
C ASN A 110 6.26 -0.03 8.83
N PRO A 111 6.96 -0.08 9.98
CA PRO A 111 8.39 0.20 10.05
C PRO A 111 9.21 -0.75 9.17
N LEU A 112 8.76 -2.00 9.00
CA LEU A 112 9.41 -2.97 8.10
C LEU A 112 9.33 -2.54 6.63
N ARG A 113 8.21 -1.96 6.20
CA ARG A 113 8.07 -1.46 4.82
C ARG A 113 8.93 -0.22 4.60
N ALA A 114 8.99 0.68 5.58
CA ALA A 114 9.84 1.86 5.51
C ALA A 114 11.34 1.49 5.42
N ASP A 115 11.77 0.51 6.19
CA ASP A 115 13.15 0.00 6.15
C ASP A 115 13.46 -0.77 4.86
N ALA A 116 12.52 -1.59 4.37
CA ALA A 116 12.65 -2.26 3.08
C ALA A 116 12.82 -1.25 1.94
N VAL A 117 12.01 -0.19 1.93
CA VAL A 117 12.08 0.88 0.93
C VAL A 117 13.39 1.66 1.05
N ARG A 118 13.89 1.96 2.25
CA ARG A 118 15.21 2.61 2.42
C ARG A 118 16.34 1.76 1.88
N ARG A 119 16.38 0.47 2.21
CA ARG A 119 17.43 -0.45 1.71
C ARG A 119 17.37 -0.61 0.20
N ALA A 120 16.17 -0.80 -0.35
CA ALA A 120 15.98 -0.89 -1.79
C ALA A 120 16.52 0.36 -2.52
N ARG A 121 16.21 1.55 -2.00
CA ARG A 121 16.72 2.82 -2.55
C ARG A 121 18.24 2.92 -2.47
N SER A 122 18.85 2.54 -1.35
CA SER A 122 20.30 2.53 -1.19
C SER A 122 20.98 1.58 -2.19
N LEU A 123 20.45 0.38 -2.36
CA LEU A 123 20.99 -0.61 -3.31
C LEU A 123 20.88 -0.15 -4.77
N VAL A 124 19.76 0.50 -5.13
CA VAL A 124 19.57 1.11 -6.46
C VAL A 124 20.54 2.28 -6.67
N GLU A 125 20.77 3.12 -5.65
CA GLU A 125 21.74 4.22 -5.75
C GLU A 125 23.19 3.73 -5.94
N MET A 126 23.54 2.58 -5.36
CA MET A 126 24.83 1.93 -5.58
C MET A 126 24.96 1.23 -6.95
N GLY A 127 23.91 1.27 -7.79
CA GLY A 127 23.94 0.71 -9.14
C GLY A 127 23.75 -0.80 -9.21
N ASN A 128 23.23 -1.42 -8.16
CA ASN A 128 22.98 -2.86 -8.16
C ASN A 128 21.87 -3.23 -9.16
N PRO A 129 22.02 -4.34 -9.90
CA PRO A 129 20.97 -4.81 -10.79
C PRO A 129 19.74 -5.29 -10.00
N PRO A 130 18.53 -5.15 -10.56
CA PRO A 130 17.27 -5.43 -9.86
C PRO A 130 17.19 -6.84 -9.26
N ASP A 131 17.78 -7.85 -9.91
CA ASP A 131 17.77 -9.24 -9.43
C ASP A 131 18.56 -9.42 -8.12
N VAL A 132 19.64 -8.66 -7.94
CA VAL A 132 20.46 -8.68 -6.70
C VAL A 132 19.70 -8.00 -5.56
N ILE A 133 18.98 -6.92 -5.88
CA ILE A 133 18.16 -6.18 -4.91
C ILE A 133 16.99 -7.05 -4.43
N ARG A 134 16.35 -7.80 -5.34
CA ARG A 134 15.30 -8.76 -4.97
C ARG A 134 15.80 -9.80 -3.97
N LYS A 135 16.95 -10.44 -4.25
CA LYS A 135 17.53 -11.45 -3.35
C LYS A 135 17.86 -10.87 -1.98
N ALA A 136 18.48 -9.69 -1.93
CA ALA A 136 18.82 -9.01 -0.67
C ALA A 136 17.58 -8.62 0.17
N LEU A 137 16.48 -8.23 -0.49
CA LEU A 137 15.22 -7.90 0.19
C LEU A 137 14.45 -9.15 0.65
N ALA A 138 14.49 -10.22 -0.14
CA ALA A 138 13.88 -11.50 0.21
C ALA A 138 14.56 -12.14 1.43
N GLU A 139 15.89 -12.16 1.44
CA GLU A 139 16.71 -12.76 2.50
C GLU A 139 16.62 -12.01 3.82
N SER A 140 16.53 -10.67 3.78
CA SER A 140 16.62 -9.86 5.00
C SER A 140 15.28 -9.58 5.70
N LEU A 141 14.14 -9.76 5.04
CA LEU A 141 12.87 -9.19 5.53
C LEU A 141 11.62 -10.08 5.34
N ASN A 142 11.74 -11.35 4.92
CA ASN A 142 10.61 -12.28 4.76
C ASN A 142 9.41 -11.68 3.98
N LEU A 143 9.67 -10.82 2.99
CA LEU A 143 8.62 -10.24 2.15
C LEU A 143 8.21 -11.22 1.05
N THR A 144 6.95 -11.14 0.64
CA THR A 144 6.46 -11.83 -0.55
C THR A 144 7.06 -11.22 -1.82
N GLU A 145 7.25 -12.04 -2.85
CA GLU A 145 7.83 -11.67 -4.14
C GLU A 145 7.17 -10.41 -4.75
N PHE A 146 5.85 -10.27 -4.58
CA PHE A 146 5.08 -9.12 -5.10
C PHE A 146 5.33 -7.81 -4.33
N ALA A 147 5.57 -7.88 -3.01
CA ALA A 147 5.90 -6.70 -2.21
C ALA A 147 7.30 -6.19 -2.52
N ILE A 148 8.23 -7.11 -2.80
CA ILE A 148 9.57 -6.77 -3.29
C ILE A 148 9.46 -6.05 -4.64
N GLU A 149 8.59 -6.52 -5.53
CA GLU A 149 8.39 -5.93 -6.85
C GLU A 149 7.86 -4.49 -6.81
N GLU A 150 6.89 -4.23 -5.93
CA GLU A 150 6.33 -2.90 -5.73
C GLU A 150 7.39 -1.93 -5.17
N ILE A 151 8.16 -2.39 -4.17
CA ILE A 151 9.23 -1.60 -3.54
C ILE A 151 10.36 -1.32 -4.54
N LEU A 152 10.71 -2.31 -5.35
CA LEU A 152 11.75 -2.20 -6.38
C LEU A 152 11.33 -1.21 -7.47
N ASN A 153 10.10 -1.30 -7.96
CA ASN A 153 9.57 -0.36 -8.94
C ASN A 153 9.51 1.07 -8.40
N ASP A 154 9.10 1.27 -7.14
CA ASP A 154 9.14 2.60 -6.51
C ASP A 154 10.58 3.12 -6.39
N ALA A 155 11.52 2.30 -5.93
CA ALA A 155 12.92 2.69 -5.78
C ALA A 155 13.58 3.06 -7.13
N VAL A 156 13.33 2.28 -8.18
CA VAL A 156 13.85 2.55 -9.53
C VAL A 156 13.21 3.80 -10.13
N ALA A 157 11.89 3.98 -9.98
CA ALA A 157 11.18 5.15 -10.50
C ALA A 157 11.68 6.45 -9.83
N VAL A 158 11.87 6.43 -8.51
CA VAL A 158 12.42 7.56 -7.75
C VAL A 158 13.85 7.87 -8.20
N ASN A 159 14.72 6.87 -8.36
CA ASN A 159 16.09 7.09 -8.81
C ASN A 159 16.14 7.66 -10.25
N LYS A 160 15.33 7.13 -11.17
CA LYS A 160 15.20 7.63 -12.55
C LYS A 160 14.75 9.10 -12.58
N ASN A 161 13.77 9.47 -11.74
CA ASN A 161 13.33 10.85 -11.61
C ASN A 161 14.44 11.76 -11.06
N LYS A 162 15.18 11.31 -10.03
CA LYS A 162 16.32 12.05 -9.46
C LYS A 162 17.43 12.25 -10.50
N GLN A 163 17.73 11.23 -11.30
CA GLN A 163 18.75 11.29 -12.35
C GLN A 163 18.35 12.25 -13.48
N ASN A 164 17.09 12.21 -13.92
CA ASN A 164 16.54 13.15 -14.90
C ASN A 164 16.57 14.59 -14.37
N GLN A 165 16.26 14.79 -13.09
CA GLN A 165 16.31 16.10 -12.46
C GLN A 165 17.74 16.65 -12.40
N LYS A 166 18.73 15.81 -12.07
CA LYS A 166 20.16 16.18 -12.11
C LYS A 166 20.60 16.56 -13.53
N ARG A 167 20.22 15.78 -14.54
CA ARG A 167 20.51 16.08 -15.95
C ARG A 167 19.92 17.41 -16.41
N LYS A 168 18.66 17.70 -16.06
CA LYS A 168 18.01 18.99 -16.37
C LYS A 168 18.76 20.15 -15.72
N LYS A 169 19.13 20.03 -14.44
CA LYS A 169 19.91 21.06 -13.74
C LYS A 169 21.28 21.28 -14.38
N ALA A 170 21.97 20.21 -14.76
CA ALA A 170 23.26 20.31 -15.46
C ALA A 170 23.13 21.02 -16.81
N LEU A 171 22.09 20.71 -17.59
CA LEU A 171 21.83 21.37 -18.87
C LEU A 171 21.54 22.87 -18.69
N ILE A 172 20.74 23.24 -17.68
CA ILE A 172 20.45 24.66 -17.38
C ILE A 172 21.74 25.39 -17.01
N TRP A 173 22.60 24.78 -16.19
CA TRP A 173 23.91 25.37 -15.82
C TRP A 173 24.85 25.54 -17.02
N LEU A 174 24.90 24.55 -17.90
CA LEU A 174 25.67 24.61 -19.15
C LEU A 174 25.16 25.72 -20.08
N ALA A 175 23.85 25.85 -20.22
CA ALA A 175 23.25 26.92 -21.03
C ALA A 175 23.54 28.31 -20.45
N ALA A 176 23.44 28.47 -19.13
CA ALA A 176 23.73 29.73 -18.46
C ALA A 176 25.21 30.15 -18.61
N THR A 177 26.13 29.21 -18.43
CA THR A 177 27.57 29.45 -18.62
C THR A 177 27.91 29.80 -20.06
N ALA A 178 27.35 29.09 -21.04
CA ALA A 178 27.51 29.42 -22.46
C ALA A 178 26.98 30.82 -22.80
N ALA A 179 25.81 31.21 -22.26
CA ALA A 179 25.24 32.54 -22.47
C ALA A 179 26.11 33.66 -21.88
N CYS A 180 26.66 33.47 -20.67
CA CYS A 180 27.60 34.43 -20.07
C CYS A 180 28.88 34.58 -20.91
N LEU A 181 29.44 33.48 -21.41
CA LEU A 181 30.62 33.53 -22.28
C LEU A 181 30.34 34.26 -23.60
N LEU A 182 29.18 34.00 -24.22
CA LEU A 182 28.73 34.71 -25.42
C LEU A 182 28.59 36.21 -25.19
N LEU A 183 27.94 36.62 -24.10
CA LEU A 183 27.81 38.03 -23.73
C LEU A 183 29.17 38.68 -23.48
N GLY A 184 30.06 38.00 -22.76
CA GLY A 184 31.43 38.48 -22.53
C GLY A 184 32.21 38.65 -23.85
N PHE A 185 32.07 37.71 -24.79
CA PHE A 185 32.70 37.79 -26.11
C PHE A 185 32.16 38.97 -26.93
N ILE A 186 30.84 39.19 -26.93
CA ILE A 186 30.20 40.32 -27.63
C ILE A 186 30.71 41.66 -27.06
N VAL A 187 30.77 41.79 -25.72
CA VAL A 187 31.28 43.01 -25.08
C VAL A 187 32.75 43.24 -25.44
N LEU A 188 33.58 42.19 -25.41
CA LEU A 188 34.98 42.30 -25.78
C LEU A 188 35.16 42.75 -27.23
N TRP A 189 34.33 42.24 -28.15
CA TRP A 189 34.33 42.57 -29.57
C TRP A 189 33.83 43.99 -29.89
N ILE A 190 33.03 44.59 -29.01
CA ILE A 190 32.59 45.98 -29.15
C ILE A 190 33.68 46.95 -28.65
N VAL A 191 34.47 46.54 -27.66
CA VAL A 191 35.46 47.39 -27.00
C VAL A 191 36.80 47.41 -27.77
N PHE A 192 37.18 46.32 -28.42
CA PHE A 192 38.43 46.17 -29.18
C PHE A 192 38.16 46.11 -30.68
#